data_AF-A0A972DN92-F1
#
_entry.id   AF-A0A972DN92-F1
#
_cell.length_a   1.000
_cell.length_b   1.000
_cell.length_c   1.000
_cell.angle_alpha   90.00
_cell.angle_beta   90.00
_cell.angle_gamma   90.00
#
_symmetry.space_group_name_H-M   'P 1'
#
loop_
_entity.id
_entity.type
_entity.pdbx_description
1 polymer ?
#
loop_
_entity_poly.entity_id
_entity_poly.type
_entity_poly.pdbx_seq_one_letter_code
_entity_poly.pdbx_strand_id
1 'polypeptide(L)'
;MIRVVSAVPVPMLQEVLCDQIARAPGFALIGKASDPRDLPALVAKTHADVVICLSTDSEEIPGDYRQLLSQFPQLLIVGVIADHDAVVLYRQEVSRRELPSVGFGCLFSEIRQTCEGQPVVDRGSLRGISGPNFGTAPRPLRFSLN
;
A
#
# COMPACT_ATOMS: atom_id res chain seq x y z
N MET A 1 -4.66 -11.96 12.83
CA MET A 1 -5.92 -11.47 12.26
C MET A 1 -5.75 -10.00 11.98
N ILE A 2 -5.99 -9.54 10.75
CA ILE A 2 -5.75 -8.17 10.29
C ILE A 2 -7.01 -7.34 10.52
N ARG A 3 -6.90 -6.25 11.27
CA ARG A 3 -8.02 -5.38 11.63
C ARG A 3 -8.11 -4.22 10.64
N VAL A 4 -9.23 -4.15 9.92
CA VAL A 4 -9.45 -3.22 8.81
C VAL A 4 -10.49 -2.18 9.17
N VAL A 5 -10.18 -0.92 8.87
CA VAL A 5 -11.11 0.20 8.84
C VAL A 5 -11.38 0.60 7.40
N SER A 6 -12.65 0.77 7.05
CA SER A 6 -13.05 1.30 5.74
C SER A 6 -13.31 2.79 5.81
N ALA A 7 -12.62 3.57 4.99
CA ALA A 7 -12.67 5.03 4.89
C ALA A 7 -13.16 5.47 3.50
N VAL A 8 -14.13 4.74 2.94
CA VAL A 8 -14.66 4.99 1.60
C VAL A 8 -15.88 5.91 1.71
N PRO A 9 -15.85 7.13 1.12
CA PRO A 9 -16.95 8.10 1.24
C PRO A 9 -18.17 7.73 0.37
N VAL A 10 -18.03 6.78 -0.57
CA VAL A 10 -19.12 6.31 -1.44
C VAL A 10 -19.87 5.17 -0.75
N PRO A 11 -21.12 5.34 -0.28
CA PRO A 11 -21.80 4.36 0.57
C PRO A 11 -21.94 2.98 -0.07
N MET A 12 -22.35 2.94 -1.34
CA MET A 12 -22.50 1.67 -2.08
C MET A 12 -21.18 0.89 -2.18
N LEU A 13 -20.08 1.59 -2.46
CA LEU A 13 -18.76 0.95 -2.52
C LEU A 13 -18.27 0.54 -1.13
N GLN A 14 -18.57 1.34 -0.11
CA GLN A 14 -18.25 1.01 1.27
C GLN A 14 -18.97 -0.27 1.71
N GLU A 15 -20.26 -0.44 1.38
CA GLU A 15 -21.01 -1.67 1.65
C GLU A 15 -20.39 -2.88 0.96
N VAL A 16 -20.13 -2.78 -0.36
CA VAL A 16 -19.49 -3.86 -1.12
C VAL A 16 -18.14 -4.23 -0.51
N LEU A 17 -17.30 -3.24 -0.19
CA LEU A 17 -16.00 -3.48 0.43
C LEU A 17 -16.15 -4.16 1.81
N CYS A 18 -17.11 -3.71 2.63
CA CYS A 18 -17.36 -4.30 3.94
C CYS A 18 -17.79 -5.76 3.84
N ASP A 19 -18.68 -6.08 2.89
CA ASP A 19 -19.12 -7.45 2.63
C ASP A 19 -17.96 -8.35 2.19
N GLN A 20 -17.06 -7.81 1.38
CA GLN A 20 -15.88 -8.55 0.91
C GLN A 20 -14.87 -8.78 2.04
N ILE A 21 -14.64 -7.78 2.90
CA ILE A 21 -13.78 -7.93 4.09
C ILE A 21 -14.38 -8.98 5.04
N ALA A 22 -15.69 -8.95 5.26
CA ALA A 22 -16.37 -9.89 6.16
C ALA A 22 -16.27 -11.36 5.68
N ARG A 23 -16.16 -11.56 4.35
CA ARG A 23 -15.99 -12.89 3.74
C ARG A 23 -14.52 -13.32 3.63
N ALA A 24 -13.57 -12.39 3.81
CA ALA A 24 -12.15 -12.67 3.65
C ALA A 24 -11.55 -13.32 4.92
N PRO A 25 -11.00 -14.54 4.84
CA PRO A 25 -10.43 -15.20 6.00
C PRO A 25 -9.18 -14.47 6.51
N GLY A 26 -9.10 -14.30 7.83
CA GLY A 26 -7.97 -13.61 8.48
C GLY A 26 -8.10 -12.09 8.53
N PHE A 27 -9.18 -11.53 8.00
CA PHE A 27 -9.52 -10.10 8.09
C PHE A 27 -10.71 -9.88 9.02
N ALA A 28 -10.73 -8.73 9.67
CA ALA A 28 -11.84 -8.30 10.51
C ALA A 28 -12.13 -6.83 10.27
N LEU A 29 -13.35 -6.52 9.82
CA LEU A 29 -13.84 -5.15 9.74
C LEU A 29 -14.17 -4.65 11.15
N ILE A 30 -13.39 -3.68 11.64
CA ILE A 30 -13.49 -3.16 13.02
C ILE A 30 -14.10 -1.76 13.10
N GLY A 31 -14.28 -1.10 11.95
CA GLY A 31 -14.85 0.24 11.89
C GLY A 31 -15.07 0.73 10.48
N LYS A 32 -15.92 1.75 10.38
CA LYS A 32 -16.17 2.51 9.15
C LYS A 32 -16.04 3.99 9.48
N ALA A 33 -15.39 4.73 8.60
CA ALA A 33 -15.36 6.17 8.61
C ALA A 33 -15.90 6.67 7.27
N SER A 34 -16.78 7.65 7.31
CA SER A 34 -17.26 8.34 6.11
C SER A 34 -16.47 9.63 5.86
N ASP A 35 -15.82 10.14 6.91
CA ASP A 35 -14.96 11.33 6.88
C ASP A 35 -13.53 10.94 7.27
N PRO A 36 -12.51 11.29 6.44
CA PRO A 36 -11.10 11.07 6.78
C PRO A 36 -10.68 11.67 8.12
N ARG A 37 -11.34 12.75 8.58
CA ARG A 37 -11.05 13.41 9.87
C ARG A 37 -11.36 12.54 11.08
N ASP A 38 -12.23 11.54 10.94
CA ASP A 38 -12.57 10.62 12.01
C ASP A 38 -11.55 9.47 12.15
N LEU A 39 -10.67 9.30 11.16
CA LEU A 39 -9.72 8.18 11.12
C LEU A 39 -8.76 8.14 12.31
N PRO A 40 -8.15 9.25 12.78
CA PRO A 40 -7.23 9.20 13.92
C PRO A 40 -7.91 8.65 15.18
N ALA A 41 -9.11 9.13 15.50
CA ALA A 41 -9.87 8.67 16.66
C ALA A 41 -10.31 7.21 16.50
N LEU A 42 -10.75 6.83 15.30
CA LEU A 42 -11.20 5.47 15.03
C LEU A 42 -10.02 4.47 15.09
N VAL A 43 -8.89 4.78 14.46
CA VAL A 43 -7.67 3.97 14.50
C VAL A 43 -7.15 3.85 15.93
N ALA A 44 -7.12 4.93 16.70
CA ALA A 44 -6.72 4.89 18.11
C ALA A 44 -7.60 3.94 18.94
N LYS A 45 -8.92 4.04 18.77
CA LYS A 45 -9.90 3.25 19.55
C LYS A 45 -9.90 1.76 19.16
N THR A 46 -9.75 1.47 17.88
CA THR A 46 -9.89 0.12 17.32
C THR A 46 -8.55 -0.58 17.14
N HIS A 47 -7.45 0.16 17.29
CA HIS A 47 -6.10 -0.27 17.00
C HIS A 47 -6.00 -0.85 15.58
N ALA A 48 -6.53 -0.16 14.57
CA ALA A 48 -6.55 -0.70 13.21
C ALA A 48 -5.13 -1.00 12.69
N ASP A 49 -5.02 -2.12 11.95
CA ASP A 49 -3.78 -2.48 11.24
C ASP A 49 -3.79 -1.88 9.83
N VAL A 50 -4.98 -1.77 9.23
CA VAL A 50 -5.15 -1.34 7.85
C VAL A 50 -6.31 -0.36 7.72
N VAL A 51 -6.12 0.71 6.95
CA VAL A 51 -7.19 1.63 6.50
C VAL A 51 -7.32 1.51 4.99
N ILE A 52 -8.51 1.21 4.49
CA ILE A 52 -8.81 1.20 3.05
C ILE A 52 -9.57 2.48 2.70
N CYS A 53 -9.06 3.26 1.77
CA CYS A 53 -9.62 4.54 1.34
C CYS A 53 -9.67 4.64 -0.18
N LEU A 54 -10.44 5.62 -0.68
CA LEU A 54 -10.31 6.05 -2.06
C LEU A 54 -9.13 6.99 -2.18
N SER A 55 -8.28 6.77 -3.19
CA SER A 55 -7.18 7.68 -3.50
C SER A 55 -7.40 8.27 -4.89
N THR A 56 -7.13 9.56 -5.01
CA THR A 56 -6.79 10.15 -6.30
C THR A 56 -5.40 9.66 -6.69
N ASP A 57 -5.09 9.60 -8.00
CA ASP A 57 -3.81 9.14 -8.55
C ASP A 57 -2.66 10.13 -8.23
N SER A 58 -2.38 10.31 -6.95
CA SER A 58 -1.31 11.15 -6.43
C SER A 58 -0.13 10.25 -6.05
N GLU A 59 1.06 10.58 -6.55
CA GLU A 59 2.31 9.92 -6.16
C GLU A 59 2.78 10.37 -4.75
N GLU A 60 2.12 11.37 -4.15
CA GLU A 60 2.42 11.87 -2.82
C GLU A 60 1.39 11.42 -1.78
N ILE A 61 1.87 11.17 -0.55
CA ILE A 61 1.01 10.92 0.63
C ILE A 61 0.21 12.19 0.93
N PRO A 62 -1.13 12.15 0.92
CA PRO A 62 -1.96 13.24 1.40
C PRO A 62 -1.58 13.67 2.83
N GLY A 63 -1.63 14.97 3.12
CA GLY A 63 -1.20 15.52 4.41
C GLY A 63 -1.86 14.84 5.62
N ASP A 64 -3.17 14.56 5.51
CA ASP A 64 -3.95 13.87 6.54
C ASP A 64 -3.43 12.45 6.81
N TYR A 65 -3.05 11.73 5.75
CA TYR A 65 -2.49 10.38 5.85
C TYR A 65 -1.07 10.40 6.39
N ARG A 66 -0.26 11.40 6.03
CA ARG A 66 1.09 11.58 6.58
C ARG A 66 1.03 11.82 8.10
N GLN A 67 0.11 12.67 8.55
CA GLN A 67 -0.10 12.89 9.97
C GLN A 67 -0.56 11.60 10.67
N LEU A 68 -1.50 10.88 10.08
CA LEU A 68 -1.97 9.61 10.63
C LEU A 68 -0.86 8.56 10.75
N LEU A 69 -0.03 8.40 9.71
CA LEU A 69 1.12 7.48 9.71
C LEU A 69 2.22 7.89 10.71
N SER A 70 2.37 9.20 10.98
CA SER A 70 3.30 9.67 12.02
C SER A 70 2.83 9.29 13.43
N GLN A 71 1.51 9.26 13.66
CA GLN A 71 0.91 8.87 14.94
C GLN A 71 0.80 7.35 15.10
N PHE A 72 0.59 6.63 13.99
CA PHE A 72 0.46 5.18 13.95
C PHE A 72 1.43 4.59 12.92
N PRO A 73 2.73 4.46 13.25
CA PRO A 73 3.76 3.98 12.32
C PRO A 73 3.55 2.57 11.75
N GLN A 74 2.88 1.71 12.53
CA GLN A 74 2.52 0.36 12.10
C GLN A 74 1.28 0.30 11.19
N LEU A 75 0.57 1.41 11.01
CA LEU A 75 -0.63 1.47 10.18
C LEU A 75 -0.26 1.34 8.69
N LEU A 76 -1.01 0.53 7.97
CA LEU A 76 -0.97 0.48 6.51
C LEU A 76 -2.19 1.21 5.95
N ILE A 77 -1.98 2.21 5.09
CA ILE A 77 -3.07 2.86 4.36
C ILE A 77 -3.06 2.34 2.93
N VAL A 78 -4.22 1.86 2.48
CA VAL A 78 -4.44 1.29 1.16
C VAL A 78 -5.40 2.20 0.41
N GLY A 79 -4.87 2.93 -0.56
CA GLY A 79 -5.63 3.74 -1.49
C GLY A 79 -6.05 2.91 -2.70
N VAL A 80 -7.35 2.84 -2.99
CA VAL A 80 -7.86 2.27 -4.24
C VAL A 80 -8.02 3.39 -5.26
N ILE A 81 -7.36 3.27 -6.41
CA ILE A 81 -7.48 4.21 -7.54
C ILE A 81 -8.48 3.61 -8.53
N ALA A 82 -9.62 4.27 -8.68
CA ALA A 82 -10.70 3.79 -9.54
C ALA A 82 -10.39 3.82 -11.05
N ASP A 83 -9.50 4.70 -11.50
CA ASP A 83 -9.25 4.96 -12.93
C ASP A 83 -8.29 3.95 -13.58
N HIS A 84 -7.41 3.35 -12.77
CA HIS A 84 -6.28 2.56 -13.27
C HIS A 84 -6.21 1.16 -12.67
N ASP A 85 -7.28 0.70 -12.00
CA ASP A 85 -7.33 -0.59 -11.30
C ASP A 85 -6.09 -0.82 -10.40
N ALA A 86 -5.58 0.27 -9.83
CA ALA A 86 -4.33 0.29 -9.10
C ALA A 86 -4.56 0.50 -7.62
N VAL A 87 -3.60 0.03 -6.81
CA VAL A 87 -3.58 0.31 -5.37
C VAL A 87 -2.31 1.06 -4.99
N VAL A 88 -2.46 2.02 -4.10
CA VAL A 88 -1.33 2.70 -3.50
C VAL A 88 -1.25 2.30 -2.05
N LEU A 89 -0.07 1.87 -1.65
CA LEU A 89 0.22 1.51 -0.27
C LEU A 89 1.06 2.62 0.34
N TYR A 90 0.47 3.32 1.29
CA TYR A 90 1.18 4.30 2.09
C TYR A 90 1.60 3.66 3.41
N ARG A 91 2.91 3.57 3.60
CA ARG A 91 3.57 3.34 4.90
C ARG A 91 4.48 4.55 5.15
N GLN A 92 5.40 4.50 6.12
CA GLN A 92 6.44 5.52 6.29
C GLN A 92 7.20 5.87 5.00
N GLU A 93 7.11 5.01 3.97
CA GLU A 93 7.45 5.25 2.57
C GLU A 93 6.24 4.99 1.66
N VAL A 94 6.15 5.69 0.52
CA VAL A 94 5.13 5.44 -0.50
C VAL A 94 5.56 4.28 -1.37
N SER A 95 4.70 3.28 -1.51
CA SER A 95 4.87 2.23 -2.52
C SER A 95 3.60 2.15 -3.36
N ARG A 96 3.72 2.42 -4.65
CA ARG A 96 2.63 2.23 -5.62
C ARG A 96 2.71 0.81 -6.17
N ARG A 97 1.59 0.11 -6.27
CA ARG A 97 1.52 -1.21 -6.89
C ARG A 97 0.33 -1.33 -7.82
N GLU A 98 0.59 -1.77 -9.03
CA GLU A 98 -0.46 -2.20 -9.93
C GLU A 98 -0.96 -3.58 -9.48
N LEU A 99 -2.27 -3.74 -9.32
CA LEU A 99 -2.80 -5.06 -9.04
C LEU A 99 -2.78 -5.88 -10.33
N PRO A 100 -2.34 -7.15 -10.27
CA PRO A 100 -2.31 -8.03 -11.44
C PRO A 100 -3.71 -8.34 -12.00
N SER A 101 -4.78 -8.05 -11.24
CA SER A 101 -6.17 -8.14 -11.68
C SER A 101 -7.12 -7.32 -10.81
N VAL A 102 -8.27 -6.96 -11.38
CA VAL A 102 -9.37 -6.26 -10.71
C VAL A 102 -10.10 -7.23 -9.78
N GLY A 103 -9.81 -7.17 -8.48
CA GLY A 103 -10.53 -8.02 -7.53
C GLY A 103 -10.10 -7.86 -6.07
N PHE A 104 -11.09 -7.88 -5.18
CA PHE A 104 -10.87 -7.83 -3.73
C PHE A 104 -9.97 -8.97 -3.22
N GLY A 105 -9.95 -10.13 -3.90
CA GLY A 105 -9.03 -11.22 -3.57
C GLY A 105 -7.55 -10.85 -3.71
N CYS A 106 -7.19 -10.15 -4.80
CA CYS A 106 -5.82 -9.66 -5.00
C CYS A 106 -5.48 -8.56 -3.99
N LEU A 107 -6.41 -7.63 -3.74
CA LEU A 107 -6.27 -6.61 -2.70
C LEU A 107 -5.97 -7.23 -1.32
N PHE A 108 -6.74 -8.22 -0.89
CA PHE A 108 -6.54 -8.85 0.41
C PHE A 108 -5.25 -9.67 0.48
N SER A 109 -4.89 -10.37 -0.60
CA SER A 109 -3.59 -11.04 -0.68
C SER A 109 -2.43 -10.05 -0.50
N GLU A 110 -2.52 -8.90 -1.16
CA GLU A 110 -1.51 -7.85 -1.15
C GLU A 110 -1.35 -7.22 0.24
N ILE A 111 -2.48 -6.88 0.87
CA ILE A 111 -2.52 -6.39 2.24
C ILE A 111 -1.89 -7.41 3.19
N ARG A 112 -2.23 -8.69 3.04
CA ARG A 112 -1.71 -9.76 3.87
C ARG A 112 -0.19 -9.89 3.75
N GLN A 113 0.34 -9.95 2.53
CA GLN A 113 1.78 -10.05 2.29
C GLN A 113 2.54 -8.85 2.89
N THR A 114 1.98 -7.65 2.74
CA THR A 114 2.56 -6.42 3.29
C THR A 114 2.55 -6.41 4.82
N CYS A 115 1.47 -6.87 5.45
CA CYS A 115 1.38 -6.99 6.91
C CYS A 115 2.28 -8.09 7.47
N GLU A 116 2.50 -9.17 6.73
CA GLU A 116 3.39 -10.29 7.12
C GLU A 116 4.89 -9.97 6.92
N GLY A 117 5.22 -8.75 6.47
CA GLY A 117 6.60 -8.31 6.28
C GLY A 117 7.33 -9.02 5.15
N GLN A 118 6.60 -9.69 4.25
CA GLN A 118 7.21 -10.29 3.08
C GLN A 118 7.58 -9.18 2.09
N PRO A 119 8.79 -9.23 1.49
CA PRO A 119 9.13 -8.34 0.39
C PRO A 119 8.19 -8.69 -0.77
N VAL A 120 7.16 -7.87 -0.95
CA VAL A 120 6.24 -8.05 -2.05
C VAL A 120 7.01 -7.73 -3.33
N VAL A 121 7.06 -8.73 -4.20
CA VAL A 121 7.72 -8.64 -5.50
C VAL A 121 6.95 -7.63 -6.34
N ASP A 122 7.59 -6.48 -6.57
CA ASP A 122 7.16 -5.55 -7.61
C ASP A 122 7.23 -6.28 -8.96
N ARG A 123 6.08 -6.79 -9.42
CA ARG A 123 5.96 -7.42 -10.74
C ARG A 123 5.56 -6.41 -11.82
N GLY A 124 5.62 -5.11 -11.51
CA GLY A 124 5.14 -4.01 -12.34
C GLY A 124 6.21 -3.02 -12.79
N SER A 125 7.48 -3.17 -12.41
CA SER A 125 8.57 -2.32 -12.90
C SER A 125 8.98 -2.70 -14.34
N LEU A 126 8.10 -2.40 -15.30
CA LEU A 126 8.46 -2.22 -16.70
C LEU A 126 8.44 -0.73 -17.07
N ARG A 127 9.00 0.13 -16.22
CA ARG A 127 9.42 1.48 -16.63
C ARG A 127 10.68 1.88 -15.89
N GLY A 128 11.81 1.82 -16.60
CA GLY A 128 13.07 2.36 -16.08
C GLY A 128 14.36 1.80 -16.67
N ILE A 129 14.45 1.49 -17.96
CA ILE A 129 15.77 1.52 -18.63
C ILE A 129 16.18 2.98 -18.77
N SER A 130 16.75 3.52 -17.71
CA SER A 130 17.69 4.63 -17.77
C SER A 130 18.93 4.18 -17.03
N GLY A 131 20.00 3.92 -17.80
CA GLY A 131 21.34 3.80 -17.23
C GLY A 131 21.69 5.07 -16.44
N PRO A 132 22.67 4.99 -15.54
CA PRO A 132 24.02 5.28 -16.03
C PRO A 132 25.15 4.48 -15.35
N ASN A 133 26.29 4.44 -16.05
CA ASN A 133 27.65 4.38 -15.51
C ASN A 133 27.95 3.44 -14.34
N PHE A 134 28.42 2.23 -14.65
CA PHE A 134 29.36 1.54 -13.77
C PHE A 134 30.79 1.94 -14.14
N GLY A 135 31.29 2.94 -13.43
CA GLY A 135 32.71 3.11 -13.23
C GLY A 135 33.26 1.99 -12.35
N THR A 136 34.41 1.45 -12.80
CA THR A 136 35.49 0.83 -12.01
C THR A 136 35.18 -0.40 -11.15
N ALA A 137 35.73 -1.54 -11.57
CA ALA A 137 36.52 -2.39 -10.68
C ALA A 137 37.50 -3.27 -11.50
N PRO A 138 38.58 -3.75 -10.87
CA PRO A 138 39.92 -3.78 -11.45
C PRO A 138 40.28 -5.14 -12.04
N ARG A 139 41.24 -5.19 -12.98
CA ARG A 139 42.01 -6.43 -13.23
C ARG A 139 43.49 -6.20 -13.48
N PRO A 140 44.33 -7.18 -13.10
CA PRO A 140 45.72 -6.96 -12.75
C PRO A 140 46.69 -7.44 -13.83
N LEU A 141 47.88 -6.83 -13.78
CA LEU A 141 49.22 -7.39 -13.99
C LEU A 141 49.64 -8.01 -15.34
N ARG A 142 50.85 -7.55 -15.72
CA ARG A 142 51.94 -8.24 -16.47
C ARG A 142 51.79 -8.26 -18.01
N PHE A 143 52.83 -8.05 -18.83
CA PHE A 143 54.29 -8.14 -18.70
C PHE A 143 55.00 -7.09 -19.58
N SER A 144 56.20 -6.66 -19.15
CA SER A 144 57.49 -6.52 -19.88
C SER A 144 57.51 -6.81 -21.40
N LEU A 145 58.36 -6.22 -22.26
CA LEU A 145 59.75 -5.74 -22.17
C LEU A 145 60.10 -5.05 -23.52
N ASN A 146 61.02 -4.08 -23.48
CA ASN A 146 61.79 -3.45 -24.58
C ASN A 146 61.10 -2.60 -25.64
#